data_AF-A0A957U8C2-F1
#
_entry.id   AF-A0A957U8C2-F1
#
_cell.length_a   1.000
_cell.length_b   1.000
_cell.length_c   1.000
_cell.angle_alpha   90.00
_cell.angle_beta   90.00
_cell.angle_gamma   90.00
#
_symmetry.space_group_name_H-M   'P 1'
#
loop_
_entity.id
_entity.type
_entity.pdbx_description
1 polymer ?
#
loop_
_entity_poly.entity_id
_entity_poly.type
_entity_poly.pdbx_seq_one_letter_code
_entity_poly.pdbx_strand_id
1 'polypeptide(L)' 'LLYKIGSIDAGPADSWVFKGSFQSVVQMGIDHEVLTGIELSKRFPGYRLPQDIMALYQKDGGFLT' A
#
# COMPACT_ATOMS: atom_id res chain seq x y z
N LEU A 1 5.88 15.87 -15.13
CA LEU A 1 5.73 14.49 -15.69
C LEU A 1 5.26 13.54 -14.58
N LEU A 2 4.38 12.58 -14.87
CA LEU A 2 3.96 11.54 -13.91
C LEU A 2 4.82 10.29 -14.05
N TYR A 3 5.45 9.87 -12.95
CA TYR A 3 6.21 8.63 -12.86
C TYR A 3 5.42 7.60 -12.03
N LYS A 4 4.90 6.57 -12.69
CA LYS A 4 4.12 5.49 -12.04
C LYS A 4 5.05 4.36 -11.59
N ILE A 5 5.47 4.41 -10.33
CA ILE A 5 6.38 3.43 -9.71
C ILE A 5 5.69 2.61 -8.61
N GLY A 6 4.37 2.77 -8.48
CA GLY A 6 3.56 2.23 -7.40
C GLY A 6 3.52 3.15 -6.18
N SER A 7 2.48 2.97 -5.36
CA SER A 7 2.35 3.55 -4.02
C SER A 7 2.05 2.46 -2.99
N ILE A 8 2.50 2.70 -1.76
CA ILE A 8 2.25 1.83 -0.61
C ILE A 8 1.74 2.69 0.53
N ASP A 9 0.52 2.39 1.00
CA ASP A 9 0.01 2.89 2.27
C ASP A 9 0.11 1.78 3.32
N ALA A 10 0.97 1.96 4.33
CA ALA A 10 1.23 0.93 5.33
C ALA A 10 0.99 1.43 6.76
N GLY A 11 0.33 0.62 7.57
CA GLY A 11 0.06 0.89 8.98
C GLY A 11 -0.61 -0.31 9.67
N PRO A 12 -0.85 -0.24 10.99
CA PRO A 12 -1.65 -1.25 11.68
C PRO A 12 -2.99 -1.48 10.98
N ALA A 13 -3.51 -2.70 11.04
CA ALA A 13 -4.74 -3.09 10.35
C ALA A 13 -5.97 -2.22 10.73
N ASP A 14 -5.97 -1.66 11.94
CA ASP A 14 -7.03 -0.80 12.44
C ASP A 14 -6.78 0.70 12.24
N SER A 15 -5.59 1.07 11.72
CA SER A 15 -5.19 2.45 11.52
C SER A 15 -6.02 3.16 10.46
N TRP A 16 -6.13 4.48 10.61
CA TRP A 16 -6.77 5.34 9.61
C TRP A 16 -6.09 5.26 8.24
N VAL A 17 -4.76 5.12 8.21
CA VAL A 17 -3.97 5.02 6.98
C VAL A 17 -4.43 3.80 6.17
N PHE A 18 -4.39 2.61 6.75
CA PHE A 18 -4.77 1.40 6.03
C PHE A 18 -6.27 1.36 5.71
N LYS A 19 -7.14 1.60 6.71
CA LYS A 19 -8.59 1.52 6.51
C LYS A 19 -9.12 2.57 5.56
N GLY A 20 -8.67 3.82 5.70
CA GLY A 20 -9.11 4.93 4.86
C GLY A 20 -8.70 4.76 3.41
N SER A 21 -7.44 4.36 3.16
CA SER A 21 -6.98 4.07 1.80
C SER A 21 -7.69 2.86 1.21
N PHE A 22 -7.87 1.77 1.98
CA PHE A 22 -8.58 0.58 1.53
C PHE A 22 -10.04 0.86 1.16
N GLN A 23 -10.76 1.60 2.01
CA GLN A 23 -12.14 2.02 1.72
C GLN A 23 -12.21 2.83 0.42
N SER A 24 -11.28 3.76 0.23
CA SER A 24 -11.23 4.62 -0.95
C SER A 24 -11.04 3.82 -2.24
N VAL A 25 -10.07 2.90 -2.27
CA VAL A 25 -9.81 2.09 -3.48
C VAL A 25 -10.95 1.14 -3.81
N VAL A 26 -11.58 0.54 -2.79
CA VAL A 26 -12.75 -0.33 -2.98
C VAL A 26 -13.94 0.47 -3.52
N GLN A 27 -14.24 1.63 -2.94
CA GLN A 27 -15.36 2.47 -3.37
C GLN A 27 -15.18 2.97 -4.81
N MET A 28 -13.94 3.28 -5.20
CA MET A 28 -13.62 3.83 -6.52
C MET A 28 -13.30 2.76 -7.58
N GLY A 29 -13.28 1.47 -7.21
CA GLY A 29 -12.94 0.37 -8.11
C GLY A 29 -11.49 0.42 -8.61
N ILE A 30 -10.57 0.93 -7.79
CA ILE A 30 -9.14 1.05 -8.14
C ILE A 30 -8.46 -0.29 -7.88
N ASP A 31 -7.67 -0.76 -8.85
CA ASP A 31 -6.87 -2.00 -8.72
C ASP A 31 -5.85 -1.87 -7.59
N HIS A 32 -5.83 -2.85 -6.68
CA HIS A 32 -5.00 -2.84 -5.48
C HIS A 32 -4.70 -4.25 -4.97
N GLU A 33 -3.61 -4.37 -4.22
CA GLU A 33 -3.26 -5.57 -3.47
C GLU A 33 -3.17 -5.24 -1.98
N VAL A 34 -3.73 -6.11 -1.13
CA VAL A 34 -3.50 -6.05 0.32
C VAL A 34 -2.42 -7.07 0.67
N LEU A 35 -1.36 -6.61 1.32
CA LEU A 35 -0.21 -7.40 1.73
C LEU A 35 -0.01 -7.28 3.25
N THR A 36 0.39 -8.36 3.89
CA THR A 36 0.98 -8.32 5.23
C THR A 36 2.36 -7.65 5.19
N GLY A 37 2.84 -7.16 6.33
CA GLY A 37 4.20 -6.61 6.45
C GLY A 37 5.27 -7.60 5.98
N ILE A 38 5.08 -8.90 6.24
CA ILE A 38 5.98 -9.97 5.80
C ILE A 38 5.98 -10.11 4.27
N GLU A 39 4.81 -10.13 3.63
CA GLU A 39 4.70 -10.23 2.18
C GLU A 39 5.28 -9.00 1.48
N LEU A 40 5.01 -7.82 2.02
CA LEU A 40 5.59 -6.57 1.52
C LEU A 40 7.12 -6.60 1.63
N SER A 41 7.66 -6.94 2.80
CA SER A 41 9.11 -7.04 3.01
C SER A 41 9.78 -8.07 2.11
N LYS A 42 9.11 -9.18 1.80
CA LYS A 42 9.62 -10.17 0.83
C LYS A 42 9.64 -9.60 -0.59
N ARG A 43 8.61 -8.88 -1.01
CA ARG A 43 8.47 -8.31 -2.36
C ARG A 43 9.35 -7.08 -2.57
N PHE A 44 9.47 -6.24 -1.54
CA PHE A 44 10.22 -4.99 -1.53
C PHE A 44 11.18 -4.99 -0.32
N PRO A 45 12.38 -5.60 -0.44
CA PRO A 45 13.30 -5.81 0.68
C PRO A 45 13.81 -4.54 1.39
N GLY A 46 13.59 -3.36 0.80
CA GLY A 46 13.84 -2.07 1.45
C GLY A 46 12.89 -1.81 2.64
N TYR A 47 11.71 -2.41 2.63
CA TYR A 47 10.78 -2.38 3.76
C TYR A 47 11.11 -3.51 4.73
N ARG A 48 11.21 -3.18 6.02
CA ARG A 48 11.38 -4.15 7.13
C ARG A 48 10.24 -3.96 8.13
N LEU A 49 9.02 -4.29 7.70
CA LEU A 49 7.83 -4.02 8.49
C LEU A 49 7.54 -5.17 9.46
N PRO A 50 7.05 -4.88 10.67
CA PRO A 50 6.50 -5.87 11.58
C PRO A 50 5.31 -6.64 10.99
N GLN A 51 5.01 -7.82 11.54
CA GLN A 51 3.94 -8.70 11.04
C GLN A 51 2.53 -8.13 11.21
N ASP A 52 2.31 -7.26 12.20
CA ASP A 52 1.04 -6.60 12.51
C ASP A 52 0.74 -5.39 11.60
N ILE A 53 1.69 -5.01 10.73
CA ILE A 53 1.46 -4.00 9.71
C ILE A 53 0.78 -4.62 8.50
N MET A 54 -0.24 -3.93 8.01
CA MET A 54 -0.87 -4.17 6.71
C MET A 54 -0.43 -3.09 5.74
N ALA A 55 -0.32 -3.46 4.47
CA ALA A 55 0.07 -2.58 3.39
C ALA A 55 -0.92 -2.69 2.24
N LEU A 56 -1.38 -1.54 1.75
CA LEU A 56 -2.15 -1.43 0.52
C LEU A 56 -1.21 -1.00 -0.60
N TYR A 57 -1.02 -1.85 -1.60
CA TYR A 57 -0.20 -1.58 -2.76
C TYR A 57 -1.08 -1.21 -3.97
N GLN A 58 -0.74 -0.11 -4.65
CA GLN A 58 -1.42 0.34 -5.85
C GLN A 58 -0.39 0.54 -6.96
N LYS A 59 -0.41 -0.30 -8.00
CA LYS A 59 0.62 -0.35 -9.04
C LYS A 59 0.73 0.94 -9.87
N ASP A 60 -0.38 1.67 -10.03
CA ASP A 60 -0.46 2.89 -10.84
C ASP A 60 -0.12 4.17 -10.05
N GLY A 61 0.15 4.06 -8.75
CA GLY A 61 0.61 5.17 -7.91
C GLY A 61 2.01 5.67 -8.30
N GLY A 62 2.40 6.85 -7.82
CA GLY A 62 3.65 7.48 -8.25
C GLY A 62 3.86 8.91 -7.78
N PHE A 63 4.76 9.64 -8.44
CA PHE A 63 5.09 11.04 -8.12
C PHE A 63 5.16 11.95 -9.36
N LEU A 64 5.13 13.26 -9.11
CA LEU A 64 5.23 14.30 -10.14
C LEU A 64 6.58 15.02 -10.06
N THR A 65 7.08 15.46 -11.22
CA THR A 65 8.22 16.38 -11.37
C THR A 65 7.84 17.56 -12.24
#